data_AF-A0A7C1ZQF5-F1
#
_entry.id   AF-A0A7C1ZQF5-F1
#
_cell.length_a   1.000
_cell.length_b   1.000
_cell.length_c   1.000
_cell.angle_alpha   90.00
_cell.angle_beta   90.00
_cell.angle_gamma   90.00
#
_symmetry.space_group_name_H-M   'P 1'
#
loop_
_entity.id
_entity.type
_entity.pdbx_description
1 polymer ?
#
loop_
_entity_poly.entity_id
_entity_poly.type
_entity_poly.pdbx_seq_one_letter_code
_entity_poly.pdbx_strand_id
1 'polypeptide(L)'
;MITKIIRGNNAHIDSSSVSKLKAQAKKLKRAENITHTEALEKVAKKFGFDNWHQVIDGNKVFHETERYFNEGIFAVFNLEDAMEIFDTKFYLTEDELAEVVIHDAYYQYFIHLIEEDDEDNRQLKDIYSEEELKEIFDNEISSKKFYRINFMIPGLSDEGACYSLNTLLDKATFKLPALYIVKGKFLENDYIFDNEWFEDDESYLPEHWPENQTNIVSGICIDPNLPQNFENKDNSLRTKLEIQHWWNRPFIRTIGENDETQYLVRVLDGGAWDRSTNHGVSNDLDSAIAKALSLTKN
;
A
#
# COMPACT_ATOMS: atom_id res chain seq x y z
N MET A 1 22.90 -7.51 12.21
CA MET A 1 23.97 -6.57 12.61
C MET A 1 23.54 -5.79 13.88
N ILE A 2 24.39 -4.93 14.50
CA ILE A 2 23.92 -3.86 15.41
C ILE A 2 23.91 -2.60 14.57
N THR A 3 22.73 -2.00 14.39
CA THR A 3 22.55 -0.83 13.55
C THR A 3 22.58 0.43 14.39
N LYS A 4 23.56 1.29 14.12
CA LYS A 4 23.73 2.58 14.80
C LYS A 4 23.87 3.67 13.74
N ILE A 5 22.97 4.63 13.76
CA ILE A 5 23.05 5.82 12.90
C ILE A 5 23.47 7.01 13.76
N ILE A 6 24.32 7.88 13.23
CA ILE A 6 24.64 9.17 13.85
C ILE A 6 23.92 10.26 13.05
N ARG A 7 23.01 11.01 13.69
CA ARG A 7 22.40 12.22 13.11
C ARG A 7 22.67 13.40 14.03
N GLY A 8 23.37 14.41 13.50
CA GLY A 8 23.89 15.51 14.31
C GLY A 8 24.78 14.98 15.44
N ASN A 9 24.48 15.35 16.69
CA ASN A 9 25.22 14.90 17.88
C ASN A 9 24.63 13.64 18.54
N ASN A 10 23.58 13.04 17.96
CA ASN A 10 22.84 11.95 18.60
C ASN A 10 23.04 10.62 17.86
N ALA A 11 23.21 9.56 18.65
CA ALA A 11 23.24 8.19 18.16
C ALA A 11 21.86 7.56 18.27
N HIS A 12 21.39 6.98 17.17
CA HIS A 12 20.10 6.29 17.07
C HIS A 12 20.31 4.79 16.89
N ILE A 13 19.40 3.98 17.42
CA ILE A 13 19.50 2.52 17.43
C ILE A 13 18.12 1.84 17.37
N ASP A 14 17.96 0.86 16.50
CA ASP A 14 16.71 0.10 16.33
C ASP A 14 16.47 -0.89 17.50
N SER A 15 15.24 -1.37 17.64
CA SER A 15 14.81 -2.22 18.75
C SER A 15 15.44 -3.61 18.73
N SER A 16 15.79 -4.15 17.55
CA SER A 16 16.52 -5.42 17.43
C SER A 16 17.93 -5.26 18.00
N SER A 17 18.60 -4.15 17.68
CA SER A 17 19.92 -3.82 18.23
C SER A 17 19.89 -3.57 19.73
N VAL A 18 18.90 -2.84 20.26
CA VAL A 18 18.72 -2.69 21.72
C VAL A 18 18.56 -4.05 22.41
N SER A 19 17.79 -4.96 21.81
CA SER A 19 17.60 -6.32 22.33
C SER A 19 18.91 -7.12 22.35
N LYS A 20 19.73 -7.01 21.29
CA LYS A 20 21.08 -7.59 21.24
C LYS A 20 22.00 -7.00 22.31
N LEU A 21 21.96 -5.69 22.55
CA LEU A 21 22.73 -5.04 23.62
C LEU A 21 22.30 -5.53 25.01
N LYS A 22 20.99 -5.63 25.27
CA LYS A 22 20.46 -6.22 26.53
C LYS A 22 20.95 -7.65 26.73
N ALA A 23 20.98 -8.45 25.66
CA ALA A 23 21.50 -9.82 25.72
C ALA A 23 23.01 -9.86 26.04
N GLN A 24 23.81 -8.95 25.47
CA GLN A 24 25.23 -8.81 25.80
C GLN A 24 25.43 -8.38 27.25
N ALA A 25 24.66 -7.42 27.76
CA ALA A 25 24.72 -6.98 29.15
C ALA A 25 24.40 -8.13 30.12
N LYS A 26 23.44 -9.01 29.80
CA LYS A 26 23.13 -10.20 30.60
C LYS A 26 24.31 -11.20 30.65
N LYS A 27 25.05 -11.35 29.55
CA LYS A 27 26.27 -12.18 29.52
C LYS A 27 27.40 -11.55 30.34
N LEU A 28 27.62 -10.25 30.18
CA LEU A 28 28.66 -9.50 30.90
C LEU A 28 28.42 -9.50 32.41
N LYS A 29 27.17 -9.30 32.84
CA LYS A 29 26.74 -9.40 34.25
C LYS A 29 27.23 -10.69 34.90
N ARG A 30 27.09 -11.83 34.20
CA ARG A 30 27.49 -13.16 34.69
C ARG A 30 29.00 -13.35 34.69
N ALA A 31 29.68 -12.86 33.66
CA ALA A 31 31.12 -13.03 33.49
C ALA A 31 31.93 -12.21 34.51
N GLU A 32 31.50 -10.97 34.78
CA GLU A 32 32.24 -10.04 35.64
C GLU A 32 31.66 -9.90 37.05
N ASN A 33 30.57 -10.61 37.35
CA ASN A 33 29.85 -10.53 38.62
C ASN A 33 29.47 -9.08 39.04
N ILE A 34 29.05 -8.28 38.06
CA ILE A 34 28.61 -6.89 38.24
C ILE A 34 27.08 -6.78 38.30
N THR A 35 26.56 -5.61 38.67
CA THR A 35 25.12 -5.35 38.63
C THR A 35 24.61 -5.29 37.18
N HIS A 36 23.30 -5.44 36.99
CA HIS A 36 22.71 -5.36 35.64
C HIS A 36 22.89 -3.96 35.04
N THR A 37 22.72 -2.91 35.85
CA THR A 37 22.87 -1.51 35.45
C THR A 37 24.30 -1.23 35.00
N GLU A 38 25.31 -1.66 35.77
CA GLU A 38 26.72 -1.51 35.38
C GLU A 38 27.04 -2.23 34.07
N ALA A 39 26.46 -3.41 33.86
CA ALA A 39 26.65 -4.14 32.60
C ALA A 39 26.04 -3.39 31.40
N LEU A 40 24.87 -2.78 31.56
CA LEU A 40 24.24 -1.96 30.51
C LEU A 40 25.08 -0.72 30.19
N GLU A 41 25.59 -0.03 31.20
CA GLU A 41 26.48 1.13 31.04
C GLU A 41 27.77 0.78 30.28
N LYS A 42 28.41 -0.34 30.66
CA LYS A 42 29.62 -0.82 29.94
C LYS A 42 29.32 -1.18 28.49
N VAL A 43 28.19 -1.83 28.23
CA VAL A 43 27.77 -2.18 26.86
C VAL A 43 27.46 -0.91 26.06
N ALA A 44 26.72 0.05 26.61
CA ALA A 44 26.43 1.32 25.94
C ALA A 44 27.72 2.04 25.49
N LYS A 45 28.69 2.20 26.41
CA LYS A 45 30.00 2.81 26.13
C LYS A 45 30.79 2.07 25.07
N LYS A 46 30.77 0.73 25.09
CA LYS A 46 31.43 -0.09 24.07
C LYS A 46 30.90 0.19 22.65
N PHE A 47 29.63 0.54 22.51
CA PHE A 47 29.01 0.89 21.23
C PHE A 47 28.96 2.40 20.98
N GLY A 48 29.75 3.19 21.74
CA GLY A 48 29.90 4.62 21.55
C GLY A 48 28.68 5.45 21.97
N PHE A 49 27.92 4.99 22.96
CA PHE A 49 26.93 5.79 23.69
C PHE A 49 27.51 6.20 25.04
N ASP A 50 27.18 7.39 25.54
CA ASP A 50 27.69 7.90 26.81
C ASP A 50 27.16 7.10 28.01
N ASN A 51 25.91 6.66 27.92
CA ASN A 51 25.21 5.89 28.95
C ASN A 51 24.02 5.10 28.35
N TRP A 52 23.42 4.22 29.14
CA TRP A 52 22.28 3.43 28.69
C TRP A 52 21.01 4.26 28.41
N HIS A 53 20.87 5.42 29.06
CA HIS A 53 19.75 6.32 28.80
C HIS A 53 19.76 6.83 27.36
N GLN A 54 20.94 7.19 26.84
CA GLN A 54 21.11 7.60 25.44
C GLN A 54 20.74 6.49 24.45
N VAL A 55 21.00 5.22 24.79
CA VAL A 55 20.56 4.07 23.98
C VAL A 55 19.03 4.01 23.90
N ILE A 56 18.35 4.22 25.04
CA ILE A 56 16.88 4.20 25.09
C ILE A 56 16.29 5.41 24.37
N ASP A 57 16.85 6.60 24.56
CA ASP A 57 16.39 7.81 23.86
C ASP A 57 16.63 7.72 22.35
N GLY A 58 17.79 7.22 21.94
CA GLY A 58 18.11 6.95 20.54
C GLY A 58 17.18 5.90 19.90
N ASN A 59 16.59 5.02 20.69
CA ASN A 59 15.65 4.00 20.23
C ASN A 59 14.21 4.50 20.08
N LYS A 60 13.77 5.45 20.91
CA LYS A 60 12.41 6.04 20.80
C LYS A 60 12.12 6.59 19.40
N VAL A 61 13.15 7.12 18.74
CA VAL A 61 13.08 7.68 17.39
C VAL A 61 12.67 6.64 16.35
N PHE A 62 12.96 5.35 16.57
CA PHE A 62 12.58 4.25 15.67
C PHE A 62 11.19 3.66 15.94
N HIS A 63 10.59 3.92 17.11
CA HIS A 63 9.35 3.24 17.52
C HIS A 63 8.20 3.47 16.54
N GLU A 64 8.11 4.67 15.98
CA GLU A 64 7.07 5.01 15.02
C GLU A 64 7.26 4.24 13.71
N THR A 65 8.44 4.30 13.10
CA THR A 65 8.79 3.58 11.88
C THR A 65 8.66 2.06 12.05
N GLU A 66 9.12 1.49 13.17
CA GLU A 66 9.01 0.06 13.46
C GLU A 66 7.55 -0.37 13.63
N ARG A 67 6.76 0.38 14.40
CA ARG A 67 5.32 0.11 14.50
C ARG A 67 4.67 0.15 13.12
N TYR A 68 5.01 1.17 12.35
CA TYR A 68 4.43 1.39 11.03
C TYR A 68 4.84 0.30 10.04
N PHE A 69 6.06 -0.22 10.09
CA PHE A 69 6.48 -1.40 9.31
C PHE A 69 5.62 -2.63 9.63
N ASN A 70 5.28 -2.85 10.90
CA ASN A 70 4.51 -4.02 11.30
C ASN A 70 2.99 -3.88 11.05
N GLU A 71 2.45 -2.67 11.08
CA GLU A 71 0.99 -2.43 11.12
C GLU A 71 0.46 -1.62 9.92
N GLY A 72 1.33 -0.85 9.26
CA GLY A 72 0.98 0.15 8.24
C GLY A 72 1.38 -0.26 6.82
N ILE A 73 1.50 0.75 5.95
CA ILE A 73 1.79 0.59 4.52
C ILE A 73 2.85 1.61 4.08
N PHE A 74 4.01 1.14 3.62
CA PHE A 74 4.95 2.00 2.92
C PHE A 74 4.72 1.96 1.41
N ALA A 75 4.79 3.13 0.79
CA ALA A 75 5.04 3.29 -0.63
C ALA A 75 6.56 3.52 -0.83
N VAL A 76 7.18 2.72 -1.68
CA VAL A 76 8.60 2.80 -2.00
C VAL A 76 8.76 3.27 -3.42
N PHE A 77 9.38 4.43 -3.62
CA PHE A 77 9.64 5.02 -4.92
C PHE A 77 11.12 4.92 -5.26
N ASN A 78 11.45 4.90 -6.54
CA ASN A 78 12.82 5.21 -6.95
C ASN A 78 13.11 6.68 -6.62
N LEU A 79 14.39 6.99 -6.39
CA LEU A 79 14.83 8.32 -6.01
C LEU A 79 14.41 9.39 -7.05
N GLU A 80 14.51 9.05 -8.33
CA GLU A 80 14.12 9.93 -9.44
C GLU A 80 12.62 10.21 -9.42
N ASP A 81 11.80 9.17 -9.28
CA ASP A 81 10.33 9.28 -9.22
C ASP A 81 9.86 10.07 -7.98
N ALA A 82 10.56 9.92 -6.86
CA ALA A 82 10.24 10.58 -5.61
C ALA A 82 10.38 12.11 -5.68
N MET A 83 11.21 12.64 -6.58
CA MET A 83 11.37 14.08 -6.80
C MET A 83 10.14 14.73 -7.44
N GLU A 84 9.25 13.92 -8.03
CA GLU A 84 8.06 14.35 -8.75
C GLU A 84 6.77 14.04 -7.96
N ILE A 85 6.86 13.89 -6.64
CA ILE A 85 5.68 13.73 -5.78
C ILE A 85 5.05 15.10 -5.50
N PHE A 86 3.77 15.26 -5.84
CA PHE A 86 2.98 16.49 -5.60
C PHE A 86 1.77 16.19 -4.73
N ASP A 87 2.01 15.53 -3.60
CA ASP A 87 0.96 15.11 -2.67
C ASP A 87 0.32 16.30 -1.94
N THR A 88 -0.66 16.92 -2.59
CA THR A 88 -1.43 18.04 -2.06
C THR A 88 -2.41 17.64 -0.96
N LYS A 89 -2.62 16.35 -0.72
CA LYS A 89 -3.59 15.81 0.23
C LYS A 89 -2.95 15.19 1.48
N PHE A 90 -1.63 15.26 1.59
CA PHE A 90 -0.84 14.73 2.72
C PHE A 90 -1.05 13.22 2.96
N TYR A 91 -1.27 12.48 1.88
CA TYR A 91 -1.33 11.03 1.87
C TYR A 91 0.00 10.35 2.18
N LEU A 92 1.11 11.00 1.86
CA LEU A 92 2.46 10.48 1.98
C LEU A 92 3.24 11.28 3.02
N THR A 93 4.02 10.56 3.83
CA THR A 93 5.00 11.18 4.72
C THR A 93 6.32 10.45 4.58
N GLU A 94 7.34 11.16 4.09
CA GLU A 94 8.69 10.60 3.96
C GLU A 94 9.16 10.10 5.33
N ASP A 95 9.71 8.88 5.34
CA ASP A 95 10.28 8.28 6.54
C ASP A 95 11.76 8.01 6.30
N GLU A 96 12.58 8.95 6.76
CA GLU A 96 14.03 8.88 6.63
C GLU A 96 14.67 7.72 7.41
N LEU A 97 13.93 7.02 8.28
CA LEU A 97 14.45 5.91 9.09
C LEU A 97 14.02 4.55 8.55
N ALA A 98 13.09 4.52 7.60
CA ALA A 98 12.52 3.32 7.01
C ALA A 98 13.60 2.43 6.40
N GLU A 99 14.56 3.00 5.65
CA GLU A 99 15.69 2.27 5.07
C GLU A 99 16.35 1.35 6.11
N VAL A 100 16.60 1.87 7.31
CA VAL A 100 17.29 1.13 8.38
C VAL A 100 16.42 0.09 9.05
N VAL A 101 15.14 0.41 9.28
CA VAL A 101 14.19 -0.53 9.89
C VAL A 101 13.90 -1.70 8.96
N ILE A 102 13.82 -1.42 7.66
CA ILE A 102 13.35 -2.34 6.63
C ILE A 102 14.53 -3.13 6.04
N HIS A 103 15.76 -2.60 6.10
CA HIS A 103 16.98 -3.15 5.50
C HIS A 103 17.07 -4.68 5.51
N ASP A 104 17.07 -5.31 6.70
CA ASP A 104 17.25 -6.75 6.82
C ASP A 104 16.10 -7.52 6.13
N ALA A 105 14.86 -7.04 6.24
CA ALA A 105 13.71 -7.67 5.61
C ALA A 105 13.71 -7.47 4.09
N TYR A 106 14.11 -6.28 3.62
CA TYR A 106 14.22 -5.98 2.20
C TYR A 106 15.36 -6.76 1.56
N TYR A 107 16.51 -6.90 2.21
CA TYR A 107 17.58 -7.77 1.73
C TYR A 107 17.10 -9.21 1.57
N GLN A 108 16.37 -9.75 2.55
CA GLN A 108 15.82 -11.10 2.44
C GLN A 108 14.81 -11.24 1.30
N TYR A 109 13.98 -10.23 1.05
CA TYR A 109 13.10 -10.23 -0.12
C TYR A 109 13.91 -10.14 -1.42
N PHE A 110 14.84 -9.20 -1.51
CA PHE A 110 15.68 -8.89 -2.67
C PHE A 110 16.41 -10.13 -3.19
N ILE A 111 17.12 -10.87 -2.33
CA ILE A 111 17.90 -12.04 -2.76
C ILE A 111 17.04 -13.19 -3.33
N HIS A 112 15.71 -13.15 -3.13
CA HIS A 112 14.76 -14.12 -3.67
C HIS A 112 14.07 -13.65 -4.96
N LEU A 113 14.34 -12.43 -5.41
CA LEU A 113 13.90 -11.95 -6.72
C LEU A 113 14.50 -12.80 -7.84
N ILE A 114 13.75 -12.92 -8.93
CA ILE A 114 14.19 -13.58 -10.14
C ILE A 114 15.05 -12.60 -10.94
N GLU A 115 16.19 -13.05 -11.43
CA GLU A 115 17.02 -12.25 -12.35
C GLU A 115 16.31 -12.13 -13.71
N GLU A 116 16.02 -10.91 -14.14
CA GLU A 116 15.24 -10.64 -15.35
C GLU A 116 15.97 -11.13 -16.61
N ASP A 117 17.29 -11.07 -16.61
CA ASP A 117 18.14 -11.46 -17.74
C ASP A 117 18.56 -12.96 -17.72
N ASP A 118 18.11 -13.75 -16.74
CA ASP A 118 18.47 -15.17 -16.61
C ASP A 118 17.46 -16.09 -17.32
N GLU A 119 17.90 -16.78 -18.38
CA GLU A 119 17.07 -17.70 -19.15
C GLU A 119 16.45 -18.83 -18.29
N ASP A 120 17.11 -19.20 -17.19
CA ASP A 120 16.68 -20.27 -16.28
C ASP A 120 15.75 -19.78 -15.16
N ASN A 121 15.39 -18.48 -15.14
CA ASN A 121 14.56 -17.84 -14.12
C ASN A 121 15.05 -18.14 -12.68
N ARG A 122 16.36 -18.07 -12.46
CA ARG A 122 16.94 -18.32 -11.13
C ARG A 122 16.82 -17.11 -10.23
N GLN A 123 16.86 -17.36 -8.92
CA GLN A 123 16.86 -16.29 -7.91
C GLN A 123 18.25 -15.63 -7.84
N LEU A 124 18.31 -14.36 -7.47
CA LEU A 124 19.58 -13.62 -7.32
C LEU A 124 20.60 -14.36 -6.43
N LYS A 125 20.15 -14.94 -5.31
CA LYS A 125 21.01 -15.72 -4.40
C LYS A 125 21.65 -16.98 -5.02
N ASP A 126 21.07 -17.49 -6.11
CA ASP A 126 21.55 -18.69 -6.80
C ASP A 126 22.52 -18.33 -7.95
N ILE A 127 22.65 -17.04 -8.25
CA ILE A 127 23.48 -16.49 -9.35
C ILE A 127 24.71 -15.78 -8.78
N TYR A 128 24.52 -14.92 -7.78
CA TYR A 128 25.56 -14.06 -7.24
C TYR A 128 26.11 -14.56 -5.90
N SER A 129 27.36 -14.22 -5.61
CA SER A 129 27.95 -14.43 -4.28
C SER A 129 27.34 -13.48 -3.23
N GLU A 130 27.47 -13.83 -1.95
CA GLU A 130 26.97 -13.01 -0.84
C GLU A 130 27.64 -11.63 -0.76
N GLU A 131 28.90 -11.50 -1.20
CA GLU A 131 29.58 -10.21 -1.30
C GLU A 131 28.99 -9.34 -2.43
N GLU A 132 28.74 -9.94 -3.60
CA GLU A 132 28.14 -9.24 -4.75
C GLU A 132 26.70 -8.82 -4.45
N LEU A 133 25.90 -9.70 -3.84
CA LEU A 133 24.52 -9.40 -3.45
C LEU A 133 24.42 -8.19 -2.54
N LYS A 134 25.35 -8.03 -1.60
CA LYS A 134 25.38 -6.86 -0.72
C LYS A 134 25.70 -5.58 -1.47
N GLU A 135 26.67 -5.60 -2.37
CA GLU A 135 27.01 -4.43 -3.17
C GLU A 135 25.85 -4.00 -4.07
N ILE A 136 25.18 -4.97 -4.71
CA ILE A 136 24.00 -4.71 -5.54
C ILE A 136 22.87 -4.17 -4.66
N PHE A 137 22.60 -4.80 -3.51
CA PHE A 137 21.54 -4.38 -2.61
C PHE A 137 21.77 -2.99 -2.02
N ASP A 138 23.01 -2.64 -1.66
CA ASP A 138 23.37 -1.32 -1.15
C ASP A 138 23.05 -0.23 -2.18
N ASN A 139 23.30 -0.49 -3.47
CA ASN A 139 22.90 0.41 -4.56
C ASN A 139 21.37 0.45 -4.74
N GLU A 140 20.72 -0.71 -4.68
CA GLU A 140 19.27 -0.82 -4.82
C GLU A 140 18.56 -0.02 -3.72
N ILE A 141 18.85 -0.29 -2.44
CA ILE A 141 18.16 0.36 -1.32
C ILE A 141 18.47 1.86 -1.24
N SER A 142 19.70 2.29 -1.56
CA SER A 142 20.07 3.71 -1.55
C SER A 142 19.43 4.50 -2.69
N SER A 143 19.00 3.82 -3.76
CA SER A 143 18.22 4.41 -4.85
C SER A 143 16.73 4.55 -4.53
N LYS A 144 16.27 4.20 -3.31
CA LYS A 144 14.86 4.23 -2.93
C LYS A 144 14.53 5.35 -1.95
N LYS A 145 13.26 5.76 -2.00
CA LYS A 145 12.63 6.67 -1.04
C LYS A 145 11.39 6.02 -0.45
N PHE A 146 11.27 6.10 0.87
CA PHE A 146 10.24 5.42 1.64
C PHE A 146 9.24 6.44 2.18
N TYR A 147 7.97 6.22 1.88
CA TYR A 147 6.88 7.08 2.34
C TYR A 147 5.84 6.24 3.08
N ARG A 148 5.43 6.71 4.26
CA ARG A 148 4.30 6.17 5.01
C ARG A 148 3.00 6.66 4.39
N ILE A 149 2.03 5.76 4.23
CA ILE A 149 0.69 6.09 3.74
C ILE A 149 -0.23 6.45 4.91
N ASN A 150 -0.73 7.68 4.94
CA ASN A 150 -1.48 8.23 6.08
C ASN A 150 -2.96 7.82 6.13
N PHE A 151 -3.43 6.96 5.23
CA PHE A 151 -4.80 6.48 5.21
C PHE A 151 -4.85 4.95 5.32
N MET A 152 -5.93 4.46 5.94
CA MET A 152 -6.20 3.03 6.09
C MET A 152 -7.26 2.63 5.07
N ILE A 153 -7.04 1.52 4.37
CA ILE A 153 -8.07 0.91 3.52
C ILE A 153 -8.64 -0.31 4.27
N PRO A 154 -9.91 -0.26 4.74
CA PRO A 154 -10.54 -1.41 5.41
C PRO A 154 -10.67 -2.60 4.46
N GLY A 155 -10.27 -3.80 4.91
CA GLY A 155 -10.48 -5.04 4.17
C GLY A 155 -9.52 -5.30 2.99
N LEU A 156 -8.43 -4.52 2.89
CA LEU A 156 -7.40 -4.73 1.88
C LEU A 156 -6.79 -6.14 1.99
N SER A 157 -7.04 -7.00 0.99
CA SER A 157 -6.30 -8.25 0.81
C SER A 157 -4.93 -7.96 0.20
N ASP A 158 -3.95 -8.85 0.40
CA ASP A 158 -2.57 -8.66 -0.06
C ASP A 158 -2.50 -8.35 -1.59
N GLU A 159 -3.36 -8.97 -2.41
CA GLU A 159 -3.41 -8.75 -3.88
C GLU A 159 -4.29 -7.55 -4.30
N GLY A 160 -5.29 -7.17 -3.51
CA GLY A 160 -6.16 -6.01 -3.79
C GLY A 160 -5.57 -4.66 -3.33
N ALA A 161 -4.44 -4.73 -2.63
CA ALA A 161 -3.77 -3.59 -2.03
C ALA A 161 -3.15 -2.65 -3.06
N CYS A 162 -2.29 -3.18 -3.94
CA CYS A 162 -1.55 -2.37 -4.89
C CYS A 162 -2.47 -1.56 -5.80
N TYR A 163 -3.52 -2.19 -6.36
CA TYR A 163 -4.46 -1.47 -7.21
C TYR A 163 -5.16 -0.32 -6.47
N SER A 164 -5.75 -0.61 -5.30
CA SER A 164 -6.50 0.41 -4.54
C SER A 164 -5.59 1.56 -4.08
N LEU A 165 -4.33 1.25 -3.75
CA LEU A 165 -3.32 2.23 -3.40
C LEU A 165 -2.89 3.06 -4.62
N ASN A 166 -2.70 2.41 -5.78
CA ASN A 166 -2.37 3.09 -7.03
C ASN A 166 -3.46 4.09 -7.43
N THR A 167 -4.75 3.71 -7.40
CA THR A 167 -5.85 4.64 -7.73
C THR A 167 -5.89 5.87 -6.83
N LEU A 168 -5.49 5.72 -5.56
CA LEU A 168 -5.47 6.83 -4.61
C LEU A 168 -4.23 7.72 -4.80
N LEU A 169 -3.07 7.11 -5.10
CA LEU A 169 -1.81 7.82 -5.30
C LEU A 169 -1.66 8.41 -6.70
N ASP A 170 -2.35 7.89 -7.72
CA ASP A 170 -2.37 8.42 -9.10
C ASP A 170 -2.76 9.91 -9.14
N LYS A 171 -3.59 10.37 -8.19
CA LYS A 171 -3.95 11.80 -8.06
C LYS A 171 -2.93 12.64 -7.30
N ALA A 172 -1.91 12.03 -6.71
CA ALA A 172 -0.91 12.64 -5.84
C ALA A 172 0.53 12.49 -6.37
N THR A 173 0.77 11.60 -7.34
CA THR A 173 2.11 11.24 -7.84
C THR A 173 2.10 11.05 -9.36
N PHE A 174 3.11 11.59 -10.07
CA PHE A 174 3.27 11.35 -11.52
C PHE A 174 3.71 9.93 -11.88
N LYS A 175 4.40 9.29 -10.94
CA LYS A 175 4.92 7.93 -11.04
C LYS A 175 4.45 7.17 -9.83
N LEU A 176 4.06 5.92 -10.02
CA LEU A 176 3.58 5.08 -8.93
C LEU A 176 4.78 4.52 -8.16
N PRO A 177 4.59 4.09 -6.90
CA PRO A 177 5.63 3.41 -6.16
C PRO A 177 6.13 2.19 -6.93
N ALA A 178 7.42 1.91 -6.90
CA ALA A 178 7.98 0.67 -7.46
C ALA A 178 7.53 -0.56 -6.66
N LEU A 179 7.29 -0.37 -5.35
CA LEU A 179 7.01 -1.43 -4.40
C LEU A 179 6.13 -0.89 -3.28
N TYR A 180 5.21 -1.72 -2.79
CA TYR A 180 4.51 -1.48 -1.53
C TYR A 180 5.01 -2.44 -0.45
N ILE A 181 5.03 -1.94 0.79
CA ILE A 181 5.31 -2.78 1.97
C ILE A 181 4.08 -2.72 2.87
N VAL A 182 3.29 -3.78 2.88
CA VAL A 182 2.05 -3.88 3.67
C VAL A 182 2.30 -4.78 4.87
N LYS A 183 2.33 -4.21 6.08
CA LYS A 183 2.53 -4.96 7.34
C LYS A 183 3.74 -5.89 7.28
N GLY A 184 4.85 -5.37 6.74
CA GLY A 184 6.12 -6.06 6.59
C GLY A 184 6.22 -7.02 5.41
N LYS A 185 5.15 -7.17 4.61
CA LYS A 185 5.18 -7.94 3.35
C LYS A 185 5.47 -7.04 2.17
N PHE A 186 6.37 -7.48 1.31
CA PHE A 186 6.79 -6.78 0.09
C PHE A 186 5.88 -7.21 -1.06
N LEU A 187 5.36 -6.23 -1.80
CA LEU A 187 4.45 -6.42 -2.92
C LEU A 187 4.94 -5.57 -4.10
N GLU A 188 5.41 -6.23 -5.16
CA GLU A 188 5.83 -5.56 -6.38
C GLU A 188 4.67 -4.79 -6.98
N ASN A 189 4.98 -3.59 -7.48
CA ASN A 189 4.03 -2.84 -8.24
C ASN A 189 4.23 -3.11 -9.73
N ASP A 190 3.79 -4.28 -10.16
CA ASP A 190 3.76 -4.66 -11.59
C ASP A 190 2.70 -3.88 -12.37
N TYR A 191 2.06 -2.91 -11.73
CA TYR A 191 1.17 -1.97 -12.40
C TYR A 191 2.02 -1.07 -13.30
N ILE A 192 2.17 -1.54 -14.53
CA ILE A 192 2.55 -0.68 -15.63
C ILE A 192 1.47 0.39 -15.70
N PHE A 193 1.83 1.64 -15.42
CA PHE A 193 1.12 2.75 -16.03
C PHE A 193 1.08 2.41 -17.52
N ASP A 194 -0.08 2.00 -18.03
CA ASP A 194 -0.34 2.13 -19.45
C ASP A 194 -0.12 3.63 -19.70
N ASN A 195 1.08 3.93 -20.17
CA ASN A 195 1.51 5.18 -20.78
C ASN A 195 1.12 5.15 -22.27
N GLU A 196 0.27 4.21 -22.70
CA GLU A 196 -0.88 4.69 -23.43
C GLU A 196 -1.52 5.68 -22.50
N TRP A 197 -1.22 6.97 -22.70
CA TRP A 197 -2.15 8.03 -22.39
C TRP A 197 -3.51 7.38 -22.47
N PHE A 198 -4.22 7.26 -21.33
CA PHE A 198 -5.66 7.33 -21.44
C PHE A 198 -5.78 8.61 -22.23
N GLU A 199 -5.95 8.53 -23.57
CA GLU A 199 -6.54 9.62 -24.33
C GLU A 199 -7.66 10.00 -23.42
N ASP A 200 -7.53 11.16 -22.75
CA ASP A 200 -8.39 11.56 -21.66
C ASP A 200 -9.76 11.10 -22.10
N ASP A 201 -10.26 9.98 -21.54
CA ASP A 201 -11.60 9.57 -21.88
C ASP A 201 -12.36 10.54 -21.00
N GLU A 202 -12.48 11.79 -21.49
CA GLU A 202 -13.11 12.92 -20.84
C GLU A 202 -14.55 12.54 -20.46
N SER A 203 -15.04 11.39 -20.96
CA SER A 203 -16.28 10.75 -20.59
C SER A 203 -16.28 9.95 -19.27
N TYR A 204 -15.13 9.52 -18.70
CA TYR A 204 -15.06 8.78 -17.41
C TYR A 204 -14.42 9.57 -16.26
N LEU A 205 -15.07 10.67 -15.90
CA LEU A 205 -14.70 11.58 -14.81
C LEU A 205 -14.91 11.01 -13.38
N PRO A 206 -14.25 11.59 -12.34
CA PRO A 206 -14.42 11.19 -10.94
C PRO A 206 -15.85 11.16 -10.42
N GLU A 207 -16.74 12.01 -10.95
CA GLU A 207 -18.16 12.03 -10.61
C GLU A 207 -18.93 10.76 -11.03
N HIS A 208 -18.33 9.91 -11.88
CA HIS A 208 -18.89 8.61 -12.27
C HIS A 208 -18.46 7.46 -11.34
N TRP A 209 -17.63 7.73 -10.34
CA TRP A 209 -17.08 6.68 -9.48
C TRP A 209 -18.09 6.31 -8.38
N PRO A 210 -18.27 5.03 -8.04
CA PRO A 210 -19.21 4.59 -7.02
C PRO A 210 -19.05 5.32 -5.67
N GLU A 211 -17.81 5.55 -5.23
CA GLU A 211 -17.47 6.22 -3.98
C GLU A 211 -17.74 7.73 -3.98
N ASN A 212 -17.85 8.35 -5.15
CA ASN A 212 -18.12 9.78 -5.30
C ASN A 212 -19.60 10.07 -5.59
N GLN A 213 -20.46 9.03 -5.62
CA GLN A 213 -21.89 9.21 -5.82
C GLN A 213 -22.52 9.90 -4.60
N THR A 214 -23.46 10.80 -4.85
CA THR A 214 -24.11 11.60 -3.80
C THR A 214 -25.26 10.87 -3.11
N ASN A 215 -25.88 9.92 -3.81
CA ASN A 215 -27.06 9.19 -3.33
C ASN A 215 -26.72 7.71 -3.12
N ILE A 216 -26.16 7.40 -1.95
CA ILE A 216 -25.74 6.06 -1.55
C ILE A 216 -26.51 5.66 -0.29
N VAL A 217 -27.24 4.54 -0.36
CA VAL A 217 -27.95 3.97 0.79
C VAL A 217 -27.47 2.55 1.02
N SER A 218 -26.98 2.26 2.23
CA SER A 218 -26.44 0.94 2.59
C SER A 218 -25.35 0.43 1.63
N GLY A 219 -24.54 1.34 1.07
CA GLY A 219 -23.48 1.01 0.11
C GLY A 219 -23.96 0.78 -1.33
N ILE A 220 -25.26 0.93 -1.60
CA ILE A 220 -25.85 0.82 -2.94
C ILE A 220 -26.07 2.23 -3.51
N CYS A 221 -25.56 2.48 -4.71
CA CYS A 221 -25.78 3.73 -5.43
C CYS A 221 -27.22 3.75 -6.00
N ILE A 222 -27.96 4.83 -5.74
CA ILE A 222 -29.30 5.07 -6.27
C ILE A 222 -29.21 6.20 -7.28
N ASP A 223 -29.69 5.96 -8.50
CA ASP A 223 -29.58 6.87 -9.64
C ASP A 223 -28.17 7.43 -9.81
N PRO A 224 -27.14 6.56 -9.91
CA PRO A 224 -25.78 7.04 -10.05
C PRO A 224 -25.63 7.93 -11.29
N ASN A 225 -24.76 8.93 -11.16
CA ASN A 225 -24.22 9.68 -12.29
C ASN A 225 -23.31 8.73 -13.05
N LEU A 226 -23.85 8.06 -14.07
CA LEU A 226 -23.08 7.12 -14.90
C LEU A 226 -22.55 7.86 -16.13
N PRO A 227 -21.45 7.37 -16.72
CA PRO A 227 -20.89 7.92 -17.95
C PRO A 227 -21.93 8.02 -19.06
N GLN A 228 -21.72 8.96 -19.97
CA GLN A 228 -22.55 9.04 -21.17
C GLN A 228 -22.50 7.72 -21.93
N ASN A 229 -23.67 7.25 -22.38
CA ASN A 229 -23.82 5.96 -23.07
C ASN A 229 -23.46 4.72 -22.25
N PHE A 230 -23.39 4.80 -20.91
CA PHE A 230 -23.09 3.64 -20.06
C PHE A 230 -23.93 2.40 -20.37
N GLU A 231 -25.21 2.56 -20.73
CA GLU A 231 -26.10 1.44 -21.06
C GLU A 231 -25.96 0.92 -22.51
N ASN A 232 -25.09 1.52 -23.33
CA ASN A 232 -24.89 1.19 -24.74
C ASN A 232 -23.41 1.06 -25.15
N LYS A 233 -22.46 1.23 -24.23
CA LYS A 233 -21.00 1.17 -24.47
C LYS A 233 -20.54 -0.29 -24.41
N ASP A 234 -19.96 -0.78 -25.51
CA ASP A 234 -19.35 -2.12 -25.61
C ASP A 234 -18.34 -2.32 -24.46
N ASN A 235 -18.39 -3.47 -23.80
CA ASN A 235 -17.50 -3.74 -22.66
C ASN A 235 -16.02 -3.69 -23.06
N SER A 236 -15.68 -4.04 -24.29
CA SER A 236 -14.31 -3.94 -24.82
C SER A 236 -13.84 -2.51 -25.04
N LEU A 237 -14.77 -1.55 -25.12
CA LEU A 237 -14.50 -0.12 -25.28
C LEU A 237 -14.55 0.63 -23.93
N ARG A 238 -14.93 -0.03 -22.84
CA ARG A 238 -14.90 0.58 -21.50
C ARG A 238 -13.48 0.69 -21.01
N THR A 239 -13.20 1.76 -20.28
CA THR A 239 -11.91 1.89 -19.62
C THR A 239 -11.77 0.79 -18.56
N LYS A 240 -10.54 0.34 -18.30
CA LYS A 240 -10.26 -0.65 -17.23
C LYS A 240 -10.81 -0.17 -15.88
N LEU A 241 -10.72 1.14 -15.61
CA LEU A 241 -11.25 1.77 -14.39
C LEU A 241 -12.78 1.74 -14.31
N GLU A 242 -13.47 2.00 -15.43
CA GLU A 242 -14.94 1.89 -15.49
C GLU A 242 -15.41 0.46 -15.23
N ILE A 243 -14.77 -0.54 -15.85
CA ILE A 243 -15.01 -1.96 -15.59
C ILE A 243 -14.78 -2.25 -14.11
N GLN A 244 -13.65 -1.86 -13.54
CA GLN A 244 -13.37 -2.14 -12.14
C GLN A 244 -14.38 -1.54 -11.15
N HIS A 245 -14.80 -0.31 -11.41
CA HIS A 245 -15.73 0.39 -10.54
C HIS A 245 -17.13 -0.23 -10.60
N TRP A 246 -17.62 -0.58 -11.80
CA TRP A 246 -19.02 -0.92 -12.00
C TRP A 246 -19.28 -2.41 -12.25
N TRP A 247 -18.25 -3.20 -12.58
CA TRP A 247 -18.41 -4.64 -12.84
C TRP A 247 -18.83 -5.39 -11.58
N ASN A 248 -19.85 -6.23 -11.70
CA ASN A 248 -20.50 -6.94 -10.61
C ASN A 248 -20.96 -6.05 -9.44
N ARG A 249 -21.05 -4.73 -9.63
CA ARG A 249 -21.55 -3.79 -8.63
C ARG A 249 -23.04 -3.51 -8.87
N PRO A 250 -23.93 -3.90 -7.95
CA PRO A 250 -25.34 -3.56 -8.07
C PRO A 250 -25.60 -2.09 -7.78
N PHE A 251 -26.46 -1.49 -8.58
CA PHE A 251 -26.99 -0.14 -8.41
C PHE A 251 -28.48 -0.10 -8.75
N ILE A 252 -29.14 0.98 -8.35
CA ILE A 252 -30.59 1.16 -8.54
C ILE A 252 -30.83 2.32 -9.52
N ARG A 253 -31.77 2.13 -10.44
CA ARG A 253 -32.33 3.19 -11.29
C ARG A 253 -33.81 3.38 -10.97
N THR A 254 -34.21 4.61 -10.73
CA THR A 254 -35.61 4.99 -10.56
C THR A 254 -36.21 5.27 -11.94
N ILE A 255 -37.35 4.66 -12.24
CA ILE A 255 -38.15 4.95 -13.44
C ILE A 255 -39.59 5.28 -13.03
N GLY A 256 -40.28 6.07 -13.83
CA GLY A 256 -41.68 6.36 -13.61
C GLY A 256 -42.12 7.70 -14.20
N GLU A 257 -43.36 7.76 -14.66
CA GLU A 257 -44.09 8.98 -14.99
C GLU A 257 -45.49 8.89 -14.36
N ASN A 258 -46.07 10.02 -13.94
CA ASN A 258 -47.46 10.12 -13.44
C ASN A 258 -47.77 9.24 -12.20
N ASP A 259 -47.10 9.51 -11.08
CA ASP A 259 -47.33 8.93 -9.74
C ASP A 259 -47.00 7.44 -9.53
N GLU A 260 -46.54 6.73 -10.56
CA GLU A 260 -46.01 5.36 -10.42
C GLU A 260 -44.47 5.37 -10.49
N THR A 261 -43.82 5.16 -9.34
CA THR A 261 -42.35 5.05 -9.25
C THR A 261 -41.93 3.59 -9.10
N GLN A 262 -40.99 3.15 -9.92
CA GLN A 262 -40.39 1.83 -9.85
C GLN A 262 -38.87 1.93 -9.76
N TYR A 263 -38.26 0.93 -9.14
CA TYR A 263 -36.83 0.85 -8.89
C TYR A 263 -36.27 -0.40 -9.55
N LEU A 264 -35.42 -0.23 -10.56
CA LEU A 264 -34.73 -1.34 -11.23
C LEU A 264 -33.41 -1.60 -10.53
N VAL A 265 -33.14 -2.87 -10.23
CA VAL A 265 -31.84 -3.32 -9.75
C VAL A 265 -31.00 -3.74 -10.95
N ARG A 266 -29.87 -3.08 -11.13
CA ARG A 266 -29.00 -3.20 -12.30
C ARG A 266 -27.60 -3.64 -11.88
N VAL A 267 -26.94 -4.47 -12.69
CA VAL A 267 -25.54 -4.89 -12.48
C VAL A 267 -24.83 -4.95 -13.83
N LEU A 268 -23.64 -4.35 -13.96
CA LEU A 268 -22.80 -4.58 -15.13
C LEU A 268 -22.03 -5.89 -14.92
N ASP A 269 -22.51 -6.99 -15.51
CA ASP A 269 -21.97 -8.36 -15.27
C ASP A 269 -21.82 -9.18 -16.56
N GLY A 270 -22.01 -8.56 -17.72
CA GLY A 270 -22.00 -9.23 -19.03
C GLY A 270 -23.24 -10.06 -19.34
N GLY A 271 -24.20 -10.19 -18.41
CA GLY A 271 -25.42 -10.97 -18.61
C GLY A 271 -26.36 -10.41 -19.69
N ALA A 272 -26.25 -9.11 -19.97
CA ALA A 272 -26.94 -8.43 -21.05
C ALA A 272 -25.97 -7.89 -22.11
N TRP A 273 -24.88 -8.62 -22.36
CA TRP A 273 -23.79 -8.24 -23.26
C TRP A 273 -23.14 -6.94 -22.78
N ASP A 274 -23.37 -5.83 -23.48
CA ASP A 274 -22.69 -4.56 -23.27
C ASP A 274 -23.42 -3.60 -22.34
N ARG A 275 -24.64 -3.93 -21.93
CA ARG A 275 -25.43 -3.12 -20.99
C ARG A 275 -25.52 -3.78 -19.62
N SER A 276 -25.93 -3.01 -18.63
CA SER A 276 -26.19 -3.60 -17.32
C SER A 276 -27.37 -4.59 -17.41
N THR A 277 -27.28 -5.69 -16.68
CA THR A 277 -28.32 -6.71 -16.57
C THR A 277 -29.40 -6.25 -15.61
N ASN A 278 -30.67 -6.49 -15.94
CA ASN A 278 -31.79 -6.22 -15.04
C ASN A 278 -31.98 -7.43 -14.13
N HIS A 279 -31.78 -7.25 -12.82
CA HIS A 279 -31.92 -8.29 -11.81
C HIS A 279 -33.25 -8.24 -11.05
N GLY A 280 -34.10 -7.27 -11.37
CA GLY A 280 -35.45 -7.15 -10.81
C GLY A 280 -35.97 -5.72 -10.79
N VAL A 281 -37.29 -5.61 -10.61
CA VAL A 281 -38.00 -4.33 -10.46
C VAL A 281 -38.82 -4.37 -9.18
N SER A 282 -38.82 -3.28 -8.42
CA SER A 282 -39.62 -3.12 -7.19
C SER A 282 -40.41 -1.81 -7.23
N ASN A 283 -41.55 -1.74 -6.53
CA ASN A 283 -42.35 -0.51 -6.41
C ASN A 283 -41.97 0.31 -5.16
N ASP A 284 -41.07 -0.21 -4.32
CA ASP A 284 -40.53 0.45 -3.15
C ASP A 284 -39.00 0.32 -3.11
N LEU A 285 -38.35 1.36 -2.58
CA LEU A 285 -36.89 1.46 -2.57
C LEU A 285 -36.24 0.42 -1.65
N ASP A 286 -36.86 0.13 -0.50
CA ASP A 286 -36.32 -0.83 0.48
C ASP A 286 -36.20 -2.24 -0.10
N SER A 287 -37.22 -2.69 -0.84
CA SER A 287 -37.19 -3.99 -1.53
C SER A 287 -36.11 -4.03 -2.62
N ALA A 288 -35.93 -2.93 -3.36
CA ALA A 288 -34.86 -2.83 -4.35
C ALA A 288 -33.47 -2.89 -3.70
N ILE A 289 -33.26 -2.19 -2.57
CA ILE A 289 -32.02 -2.24 -1.80
C ILE A 289 -31.76 -3.65 -1.26
N ALA A 290 -32.77 -4.30 -0.67
CA ALA A 290 -32.62 -5.66 -0.15
C ALA A 290 -32.21 -6.64 -1.27
N LYS A 291 -32.79 -6.48 -2.46
CA LYS A 291 -32.40 -7.25 -3.64
C LYS A 291 -30.97 -6.94 -4.08
N ALA A 292 -30.58 -5.67 -4.18
CA ALA A 292 -29.22 -5.26 -4.54
C ALA A 292 -28.18 -5.82 -3.56
N LEU A 293 -28.43 -5.74 -2.25
CA LEU A 293 -27.57 -6.31 -1.20
C LEU A 293 -27.47 -7.84 -1.24
N SER A 294 -28.45 -8.53 -1.81
CA SER A 294 -28.36 -9.99 -2.01
C SER A 294 -27.37 -10.37 -3.12
N LEU A 295 -27.13 -9.45 -4.06
CA LEU A 295 -26.22 -9.66 -5.20
C LEU A 295 -24.75 -9.35 -4.84
N THR A 296 -24.49 -8.57 -3.80
CA THR A 296 -23.12 -8.25 -3.33
C THR A 296 -22.47 -9.36 -2.51
N LYS A 297 -23.18 -10.45 -2.21
CA LYS A 297 -22.73 -11.52 -1.28
C LYS A 297 -22.17 -12.77 -1.97
N ASN A 298 -21.90 -12.72 -3.27
CA ASN A 298 -21.30 -13.82 -4.04
C ASN A 298 -19.89 -13.46 -4.49
#